data_AF-A0A3M1BF48-F1
#
_entry.id   AF-A0A3M1BF48-F1
#
_cell.length_a   1.000
_cell.length_b   1.000
_cell.length_c   1.000
_cell.angle_alpha   90.00
_cell.angle_beta   90.00
_cell.angle_gamma   90.00
#
_symmetry.space_group_name_H-M   'P 1'
#
loop_
_entity.id
_entity.type
_entity.pdbx_description
1 polymer ?
#
loop_
_entity_poly.entity_id
_entity_poly.type
_entity_poly.pdbx_seq_one_letter_code
_entity_poly.pdbx_strand_id
1 'polypeptide(L)'
;VRKILTAGVEILAVPLVVSAPFLVDNAEGFIRSLAISLTRFPETHLGVPSLDALLGLVGVSAKAPLVGLTLALYLLAIRKPLRPVIAAFLTILIFTNFHSVFFRHYMTWLMPLAPLAAGEALRTHK
;
A
#
# COMPACT_ATOMS: atom_id res chain seq x y z
N VAL A 1 -2.03 19.63 11.03
CA VAL A 1 -2.74 18.54 11.74
C VAL A 1 -4.24 18.58 11.50
N ARG A 2 -4.98 19.63 11.90
CA ARG A 2 -6.45 19.71 11.70
C ARG A 2 -6.92 19.37 10.27
N LYS A 3 -6.34 19.98 9.23
CA LYS A 3 -6.68 19.67 7.82
C LYS A 3 -6.44 18.20 7.43
N ILE A 4 -5.40 17.57 7.99
CA ILE A 4 -5.07 16.17 7.75
C ILE A 4 -6.11 15.26 8.42
N LEU A 5 -6.52 15.60 9.65
CA LEU A 5 -7.57 14.88 10.37
C LEU A 5 -8.91 14.98 9.64
N THR A 6 -9.28 16.18 9.16
CA THR A 6 -10.51 16.38 8.39
C THR A 6 -10.50 15.56 7.10
N ALA A 7 -9.41 15.63 6.31
CA ALA A 7 -9.27 14.82 5.11
C ALA A 7 -9.31 13.30 5.42
N GLY A 8 -8.69 12.88 6.52
CA GLY A 8 -8.74 11.48 6.97
C GLY A 8 -10.17 11.02 7.27
N VAL A 9 -10.95 11.85 7.96
CA VAL A 9 -12.37 11.56 8.23
C VAL A 9 -13.18 11.49 6.94
N GLU A 10 -12.98 12.42 6.00
CA GLU A 10 -13.67 12.43 4.71
C GLU A 10 -13.35 11.16 3.89
N ILE A 11 -12.07 10.75 3.85
CA ILE A 11 -11.62 9.55 3.16
C ILE A 11 -12.23 8.28 3.80
N LEU A 12 -12.35 8.24 5.13
CA LEU A 12 -12.89 7.09 5.85
C LEU A 12 -14.42 7.04 5.85
N ALA A 13 -15.10 8.18 5.73
CA ALA A 13 -16.56 8.25 5.81
C ALA A 13 -17.24 7.36 4.76
N VAL A 14 -16.78 7.43 3.51
CA VAL A 14 -17.34 6.65 2.40
C VAL A 14 -17.23 5.13 2.65
N PRO A 15 -16.03 4.54 2.87
CA PRO A 15 -15.92 3.11 3.11
C PRO A 15 -16.65 2.68 4.40
N LEU A 16 -16.69 3.50 5.45
CA LEU A 16 -17.41 3.15 6.68
C LEU A 16 -18.92 3.08 6.46
N VAL A 17 -19.51 4.09 5.81
CA VAL A 17 -20.95 4.13 5.54
C VAL A 17 -21.36 2.99 4.60
N VAL A 18 -20.59 2.77 3.53
CA VAL A 18 -20.86 1.69 2.58
C VAL A 18 -20.64 0.31 3.20
N SER A 19 -19.72 0.17 4.15
CA SER A 19 -19.46 -1.09 4.85
C SER A 19 -20.48 -1.41 5.96
N ALA A 20 -21.23 -0.41 6.44
CA ALA A 20 -22.12 -0.56 7.59
C ALA A 20 -23.19 -1.68 7.41
N PRO A 21 -23.85 -1.84 6.25
CA PRO A 21 -24.81 -2.92 6.04
C PRO A 21 -24.19 -4.31 6.22
N PHE A 22 -22.96 -4.51 5.74
CA PHE A 22 -22.25 -5.79 5.82
C PHE A 22 -21.80 -6.10 7.26
N LEU A 23 -21.46 -5.08 8.04
CA LEU A 23 -21.17 -5.23 9.46
C LEU A 23 -22.42 -5.64 10.27
N VAL A 24 -23.60 -5.16 9.89
CA VAL A 24 -24.87 -5.52 10.55
C VAL A 24 -25.34 -6.91 10.12
N ASP A 25 -25.24 -7.24 8.84
CA ASP A 25 -25.71 -8.51 8.27
C ASP A 25 -24.79 -9.69 8.67
N ASN A 26 -23.47 -9.55 8.52
CA ASN A 26 -22.50 -10.57 8.90
C ASN A 26 -21.12 -9.97 9.17
N ALA A 27 -20.94 -9.41 10.38
CA ALA A 27 -19.68 -8.81 10.82
C ALA A 27 -18.47 -9.75 10.64
N GLU A 28 -18.61 -11.02 11.00
CA GLU A 28 -17.52 -12.00 10.90
C GLU A 28 -17.13 -12.26 9.44
N GLY A 29 -18.11 -12.50 8.57
CA GLY A 29 -17.89 -12.69 7.13
C GLY A 29 -17.25 -11.46 6.49
N PHE A 30 -17.72 -10.27 6.84
CA PHE A 30 -17.14 -9.01 6.38
C PHE A 30 -15.68 -8.85 6.82
N ILE A 31 -15.38 -9.04 8.11
CA ILE A 31 -14.01 -8.95 8.64
C ILE A 31 -13.10 -9.98 7.97
N ARG A 32 -13.56 -11.22 7.81
CA ARG A 32 -12.80 -12.25 7.10
C ARG A 32 -12.53 -11.84 5.65
N SER A 33 -13.49 -11.21 4.97
CA SER A 33 -13.30 -10.74 3.59
C SER A 33 -12.20 -9.66 3.48
N LEU A 34 -12.09 -8.76 4.46
CA LEU A 34 -11.00 -7.78 4.54
C LEU A 34 -9.65 -8.43 4.81
N ALA A 35 -9.64 -9.49 5.63
CA ALA A 35 -8.43 -10.22 6.00
C ALA A 35 -7.91 -11.17 4.90
N ILE A 36 -8.66 -11.42 3.82
CA ILE A 36 -8.25 -12.31 2.73
C ILE A 36 -6.86 -11.95 2.20
N SER A 37 -6.52 -10.67 2.08
CA SER A 37 -5.19 -10.23 1.60
C SER A 37 -4.02 -10.63 2.52
N LEU A 38 -4.31 -10.94 3.80
CA LEU A 38 -3.33 -11.42 4.79
C LEU A 38 -3.20 -12.94 4.77
N THR A 39 -4.28 -13.65 4.46
CA THR A 39 -4.34 -15.12 4.50
C THR A 39 -4.25 -15.77 3.12
N ARG A 40 -4.30 -14.99 2.04
CA ARG A 40 -4.18 -15.49 0.67
C ARG A 40 -2.75 -15.94 0.41
N PHE A 41 -2.60 -17.22 0.06
CA PHE A 41 -1.36 -17.74 -0.47
C PHE A 41 -1.05 -17.09 -1.83
N PRO A 42 0.23 -16.76 -2.11
CA PRO A 42 0.62 -16.29 -3.41
C PRO A 42 0.38 -17.39 -4.45
N GLU A 43 -0.65 -17.25 -5.28
CA GLU A 43 -0.87 -18.16 -6.40
C GLU A 43 0.17 -17.87 -7.49
N THR A 44 1.22 -18.68 -7.50
CA THR A 44 2.35 -18.54 -8.43
C THR A 44 2.20 -19.49 -9.60
N HIS A 45 1.31 -19.20 -10.55
CA HIS A 45 1.40 -19.86 -11.87
C HIS A 45 2.69 -19.49 -12.61
N LEU A 46 3.37 -18.40 -12.23
CA LEU A 46 4.56 -17.89 -12.93
C LEU A 46 5.68 -17.37 -11.99
N GLY A 47 5.75 -17.84 -10.73
CA GLY A 47 6.87 -17.57 -9.80
C GLY A 47 7.39 -16.13 -9.81
N VAL A 48 6.70 -15.19 -9.16
CA VAL A 48 7.17 -13.80 -9.08
C VAL A 48 8.35 -13.74 -8.09
N PRO A 49 9.51 -13.17 -8.47
CA PRO A 49 10.63 -12.99 -7.56
C PRO A 49 10.35 -11.81 -6.62
N SER A 50 9.45 -12.01 -5.66
CA SER A 50 9.24 -11.09 -4.55
C SER A 50 10.20 -11.40 -3.40
N LEU A 51 10.52 -10.41 -2.56
CA LEU A 51 11.52 -10.57 -1.50
C LEU A 51 11.13 -11.65 -0.48
N ASP A 52 9.85 -11.76 -0.16
CA ASP A 52 9.30 -12.81 0.70
C ASP A 52 9.45 -14.20 0.06
N ALA A 53 9.23 -14.34 -1.24
CA ALA A 53 9.47 -15.59 -1.96
C ALA A 53 10.97 -15.98 -1.96
N LEU A 54 11.87 -15.00 -2.09
CA LEU A 54 13.32 -15.22 -1.98
C LEU A 54 13.75 -15.68 -0.59
N LEU A 55 13.09 -15.17 0.45
CA LEU A 55 13.37 -15.49 1.85
C LEU A 55 12.58 -16.70 2.39
N GLY A 56 11.72 -17.32 1.56
CA GLY A 56 10.85 -18.42 1.98
C GLY A 56 9.80 -18.04 3.03
N LEU A 57 9.45 -16.76 3.12
CA LEU A 57 8.45 -16.26 4.07
C LEU A 57 7.05 -16.45 3.50
N VAL A 58 6.10 -16.90 4.34
CA VAL A 58 4.71 -17.16 3.94
C VAL A 58 3.74 -16.61 4.99
N GLY A 59 2.58 -16.12 4.53
CA GLY A 59 1.53 -15.61 5.39
C GLY A 59 1.86 -14.24 6.00
N VAL A 60 1.55 -14.03 7.27
CA VAL A 60 1.66 -12.72 7.93
C VAL A 60 3.10 -12.23 8.02
N SER A 61 4.07 -13.13 8.24
CA SER A 61 5.49 -12.77 8.35
C SER A 61 6.05 -12.22 7.04
N ALA A 62 5.57 -12.70 5.88
CA ALA A 62 5.91 -12.18 4.56
C ALA A 62 5.49 -10.71 4.36
N LYS A 63 4.51 -10.22 5.13
CA LYS A 63 4.02 -8.84 5.07
C LYS A 63 4.81 -7.89 5.97
N ALA A 64 5.66 -8.39 6.88
CA ALA A 64 6.40 -7.54 7.81
C ALA A 64 7.30 -6.50 7.11
N PRO A 65 8.06 -6.83 6.05
CA PRO A 65 8.84 -5.83 5.31
C PRO A 65 7.98 -4.73 4.69
N LEU A 66 6.85 -5.10 4.09
CA LEU A 66 5.89 -4.16 3.50
C LEU A 66 5.35 -3.18 4.55
N VAL A 67 4.87 -3.69 5.68
CA VAL A 67 4.34 -2.88 6.77
C VAL A 67 5.42 -1.99 7.37
N GLY A 68 6.61 -2.53 7.61
CA GLY A 68 7.74 -1.78 8.16
C GLY A 68 8.16 -0.61 7.28
N LEU A 69 8.32 -0.83 5.98
CA LEU A 69 8.69 0.22 5.02
C LEU A 69 7.58 1.26 4.84
N THR A 70 6.32 0.82 4.82
CA THR A 70 5.18 1.73 4.75
C THR A 70 5.15 2.62 5.99
N LEU A 71 5.31 2.05 7.18
CA LEU A 71 5.37 2.82 8.43
C LEU A 71 6.55 3.79 8.44
N ALA A 72 7.72 3.36 7.98
CA ALA A 72 8.89 4.23 7.84
C ALA A 72 8.62 5.42 6.90
N LEU A 73 7.91 5.19 5.78
CA LEU A 73 7.50 6.26 4.86
C LEU A 73 6.56 7.27 5.53
N TYR A 74 5.57 6.79 6.32
CA TYR A 74 4.70 7.67 7.10
C TYR A 74 5.49 8.48 8.14
N LEU A 75 6.38 7.84 8.89
CA LEU A 75 7.23 8.51 9.87
C LEU A 75 8.14 9.56 9.21
N LEU A 76 8.66 9.26 8.03
CA LEU A 76 9.43 10.21 7.22
C LEU A 76 8.55 11.40 6.80
N ALA A 77 7.36 11.15 6.28
CA ALA A 77 6.42 12.17 5.83
C ALA A 77 5.97 13.12 6.97
N ILE A 78 5.85 12.59 8.20
CA ILE A 78 5.54 13.40 9.40
C ILE A 78 6.72 14.33 9.75
N ARG A 79 7.96 13.82 9.68
CA ARG A 79 9.16 14.62 10.02
C ARG A 79 9.52 15.62 8.94
N LYS A 80 9.39 15.23 7.68
CA LYS A 80 9.66 16.05 6.49
C LYS A 80 8.55 15.78 5.47
N PRO A 81 7.67 16.75 5.20
CA PRO A 81 6.57 16.54 4.27
C PRO A 81 7.14 16.17 2.90
N LEU A 82 6.80 14.97 2.44
CA LEU A 82 7.15 14.51 1.12
C LEU A 82 6.28 15.22 0.10
N ARG A 83 6.87 15.51 -1.06
CA ARG A 83 6.11 16.06 -2.18
C ARG A 83 5.16 14.97 -2.71
N PRO A 84 3.96 15.33 -3.20
CA PRO A 84 2.89 14.35 -3.42
C PRO A 84 3.24 13.26 -4.42
N VAL A 85 3.97 13.58 -5.49
CA VAL A 85 4.31 12.61 -6.53
C VAL A 85 5.40 11.66 -6.04
N ILE A 86 6.41 12.16 -5.34
CA ILE A 86 7.44 11.35 -4.68
C ILE A 86 6.79 10.42 -3.64
N ALA A 87 5.86 10.92 -2.82
CA ALA A 87 5.15 10.11 -1.84
C ALA A 87 4.33 8.99 -2.50
N ALA A 88 3.61 9.30 -3.59
CA ALA A 88 2.85 8.30 -4.36
C ALA A 88 3.76 7.25 -4.99
N PHE A 89 4.88 7.68 -5.60
CA PHE A 89 5.86 6.79 -6.20
C PHE A 89 6.50 5.86 -5.17
N LEU A 90 6.94 6.38 -4.02
CA LEU A 90 7.52 5.56 -2.95
C LEU A 90 6.50 4.57 -2.38
N THR A 91 5.26 5.00 -2.20
CA THR A 91 4.18 4.12 -1.73
C THR A 91 3.97 2.96 -2.67
N ILE A 92 3.84 3.23 -3.98
CA ILE A 92 3.61 2.17 -4.95
C ILE A 92 4.84 1.28 -5.14
N LEU A 93 6.05 1.85 -5.06
CA LEU A 93 7.30 1.09 -5.15
C LEU A 93 7.42 0.10 -3.98
N ILE A 94 7.12 0.54 -2.75
CA ILE A 94 7.08 -0.33 -1.57
C ILE A 94 6.01 -1.42 -1.76
N PHE A 95 4.81 -1.05 -2.20
CA PHE A 95 3.75 -2.02 -2.43
C PHE A 95 4.16 -3.09 -3.46
N THR A 96 4.66 -2.68 -4.62
CA THR A 96 4.95 -3.62 -5.70
C THR A 96 6.11 -4.56 -5.42
N ASN A 97 7.10 -4.13 -4.64
CA ASN A 97 8.30 -4.95 -4.36
C ASN A 97 8.14 -5.87 -3.14
N PHE A 98 7.28 -5.49 -2.19
CA PHE A 98 7.17 -6.18 -0.90
C PHE A 98 5.79 -6.82 -0.65
N HIS A 99 4.86 -6.71 -1.61
CA HIS A 99 3.56 -7.37 -1.50
C HIS A 99 3.60 -8.79 -2.06
N SER A 100 3.40 -9.78 -1.18
CA SER A 100 3.43 -11.22 -1.54
C SER A 100 2.45 -11.64 -2.64
N VAL A 101 1.29 -10.99 -2.72
CA VAL A 101 0.29 -11.26 -3.77
C VAL A 101 0.48 -10.21 -4.85
N PHE A 102 1.34 -10.52 -5.82
CA PHE A 102 1.73 -9.59 -6.86
C PHE A 102 0.95 -9.83 -8.15
N PHE A 103 0.33 -8.78 -8.68
CA PHE A 103 -0.21 -8.79 -10.03
C PHE A 103 0.64 -7.93 -10.97
N ARG A 104 0.92 -8.46 -12.16
CA ARG A 104 1.78 -7.79 -13.16
C ARG A 104 1.27 -6.41 -13.57
N HIS A 105 -0.05 -6.20 -13.54
CA HIS A 105 -0.63 -4.90 -13.86
C HIS A 105 -0.21 -3.79 -12.87
N TYR A 106 0.23 -4.11 -11.65
CA TYR A 106 0.73 -3.09 -10.73
C TYR A 106 2.00 -2.38 -11.24
N MET A 107 2.79 -3.03 -12.10
CA MET A 107 3.95 -2.41 -12.76
C MET A 107 3.54 -1.25 -13.66
N THR A 108 2.33 -1.28 -14.22
CA THR A 108 1.84 -0.20 -15.07
C THR A 108 1.69 1.11 -14.31
N TRP A 109 1.54 1.07 -12.98
CA TRP A 109 1.46 2.25 -12.14
C TRP A 109 2.82 2.90 -11.89
N LEU A 110 3.92 2.13 -11.90
CA LEU A 110 5.27 2.68 -11.80
C LEU A 110 5.67 3.46 -13.05
N MET A 111 5.18 3.04 -14.24
CA MET A 111 5.55 3.66 -15.52
C MET A 111 5.27 5.17 -15.58
N PRO A 112 4.07 5.69 -15.22
CA PRO A 112 3.84 7.12 -15.18
C PRO A 112 4.43 7.79 -13.94
N LEU A 113 4.47 7.11 -12.78
CA LEU A 113 4.93 7.72 -11.54
C LEU A 113 6.44 7.92 -11.49
N ALA A 114 7.24 7.03 -12.08
CA ALA A 114 8.70 7.15 -12.13
C ALA A 114 9.19 8.45 -12.80
N PRO A 115 8.80 8.79 -14.05
CA PRO A 115 9.23 10.03 -14.68
C PRO A 115 8.65 11.27 -13.99
N LEU A 116 7.43 11.20 -13.44
CA LEU A 116 6.84 12.32 -12.69
C LEU A 116 7.60 12.58 -11.39
N ALA A 117 7.95 11.54 -10.64
CA ALA A 117 8.73 11.66 -9.41
C ALA A 117 10.15 12.16 -9.68
N ALA A 118 10.78 11.70 -10.77
CA ALA A 118 12.07 12.21 -11.22
C ALA A 118 12.00 13.71 -11.56
N GLY A 119 10.96 14.13 -12.30
CA GLY A 119 10.73 15.55 -12.61
C GLY A 119 10.49 16.39 -11.36
N GLU A 120 9.73 15.89 -10.39
CA GLU A 120 9.51 16.56 -9.11
C GLU A 120 10.80 16.67 -8.28
N ALA A 121 11.65 15.63 -8.28
CA ALA A 121 12.95 15.65 -7.61
C ALA A 121 13.94 16.63 -8.25
N LEU A 122 14.00 16.69 -9.58
CA LEU A 122 14.91 17.60 -10.31
C LEU A 122 14.55 19.07 -10.14
N ARG A 123 13.26 19.40 -9.97
CA ARG A 123 12.80 20.77 -9.65
C ARG A 123 13.26 21.27 -8.28
N THR A 124 13.86 20.41 -7.46
CA THR A 124 14.34 20.75 -6.11
C THR A 124 15.79 21.24 -6.12
N HIS A 125 16.52 21.07 -7.23
CA HIS A 125 17.91 21.48 -7.41
C HIS A 125 18.08 22.77 -8.25
N LYS A 126 16.98 23.48 -8.52
CA LYS A 126 16.96 24.84 -9.08
C LYS A 126 16.40 25.78 -8.05
#